data_AF-A0A433Q2F2-F1
#
_entry.id   AF-A0A433Q2F2-F1
#
_cell.length_a   1.000
_cell.length_b   1.000
_cell.length_c   1.000
_cell.angle_alpha   90.00
_cell.angle_beta   90.00
_cell.angle_gamma   90.00
#
_symmetry.space_group_name_H-M   'P 1'
#
loop_
_entity.id
_entity.type
_entity.pdbx_description
1 polymer ?
#
loop_
_entity_poly.entity_id
_entity_poly.type
_entity_poly.pdbx_seq_one_letter_code
_entity_poly.pdbx_strand_id
1 'polypeptide(L)'
;FLLDSSAVSEGGPSGINFDELTEKNYPKLDASNLNIEHLPFLIRNSAVLRCRFMRDLKIKFDKTGRISNVGEILTGTAGAGKSYVLYHVVQFCRASGWLVLYVPRLGTLAVEKDEDAAKKILTDFIKAEKTKLKDMKYCNKDYSLYDFILNGIGNEEFVETFNGLMSVFLSNELKYPLLIAVYEWNARFSQTTSCKEVLKAFNDKMMTSGFWLYSISAAFNPVQGLRNADASTILIKIPSYTEEEYDCIIECQQHFKRLPTAIDKEQIRYHSALIPRMILFWCIEWSSNLERPFEDVLKSFSNRAVNYYKGRIRRTLERASSLPENKTLIHQTAAFFYLNVPVTDLPELWEISGLFIEEKSEMDGGAYVYKCVCPSVGMAIVKYFQDSANPTINILIADPAINWRGLELLVSRYFRRGGISTVSLADKNLMGEKRQDEQLNISLSRSLEQTTPLINTPILPGTFLILRRGHAVIDFIAYSSENRGELFFIQISKSSYTAHESKVTDLKNKVQGGNKSVLEHYMGLCQTEDGKKRFPKVQAKDINNLSKKLPKGVYYVFITTSNSEIRSTNTNKNHPVILVQGDDVKSVMGSEWDLYKEKF
;
A
#
# COMPACT_ATOMS: atom_id res chain seq x y z
N PHE A 1 23.61 7.25 -18.28
CA PHE A 1 24.64 7.25 -17.22
C PHE A 1 24.42 6.03 -16.35
N LEU A 2 25.44 5.21 -16.09
CA LEU A 2 25.34 3.96 -15.34
C LEU A 2 26.46 3.97 -14.28
N LEU A 3 26.12 4.03 -13.00
CA LEU A 3 27.08 3.86 -11.91
C LEU A 3 26.84 2.50 -11.26
N ASP A 4 27.66 1.51 -11.58
CA ASP A 4 27.71 0.25 -10.84
C ASP A 4 27.76 0.49 -9.31
N SER A 5 26.77 0.02 -8.55
CA SER A 5 26.76 0.19 -7.09
C SER A 5 27.85 -0.60 -6.38
N SER A 6 28.47 -1.58 -7.05
CA SER A 6 29.67 -2.27 -6.56
C SER A 6 30.97 -1.53 -6.87
N ALA A 7 30.96 -0.58 -7.82
CA ALA A 7 32.04 0.37 -8.07
C ALA A 7 31.88 1.69 -7.29
N VAL A 8 30.68 1.99 -6.78
CA VAL A 8 30.45 3.09 -5.85
C VAL A 8 30.78 2.60 -4.44
N SER A 9 32.02 2.79 -4.01
CA SER A 9 32.38 2.59 -2.60
C SER A 9 31.39 3.35 -1.70
N GLU A 10 30.93 2.71 -0.61
CA GLU A 10 30.28 3.44 0.48
C GLU A 10 31.17 4.65 0.84
N GLY A 11 30.66 5.85 0.50
CA GLY A 11 31.35 7.11 0.75
C GLY A 11 32.19 7.72 -0.39
N GLY A 12 32.25 7.19 -1.62
CA GLY A 12 33.04 7.83 -2.69
C GLY A 12 32.29 8.94 -3.46
N PRO A 13 32.91 10.11 -3.75
CA PRO A 13 32.42 11.00 -4.81
C PRO A 13 32.71 10.35 -6.16
N SER A 14 31.68 10.14 -6.99
CA SER A 14 31.94 10.01 -8.42
C SER A 14 32.31 11.40 -8.92
N GLY A 15 33.61 11.69 -8.96
CA GLY A 15 34.14 12.92 -9.53
C GLY A 15 33.78 12.97 -11.00
N ILE A 16 32.69 13.65 -11.32
CA ILE A 16 32.38 14.07 -12.68
C ILE A 16 32.44 15.58 -12.65
N ASN A 17 33.38 16.13 -13.42
CA ASN A 17 33.58 17.55 -13.54
C ASN A 17 32.34 18.19 -14.20
N PHE A 18 31.91 19.36 -13.71
CA PHE A 18 30.68 20.03 -14.15
C PHE A 18 30.70 20.34 -15.66
N ASP A 19 31.87 20.60 -16.22
CA ASP A 19 32.09 20.92 -17.63
C ASP A 19 32.13 19.67 -18.55
N GLU A 20 32.15 18.45 -17.99
CA GLU A 20 32.23 17.19 -18.74
C GLU A 20 30.86 16.53 -19.01
N LEU A 21 29.78 17.11 -18.48
CA LEU A 21 28.41 16.65 -18.71
C LEU A 21 27.82 17.29 -19.97
N THR A 22 28.26 16.84 -21.16
CA THR A 22 27.60 17.18 -22.45
C THR A 22 27.26 15.93 -23.26
N GLU A 23 26.25 16.01 -24.14
CA GLU A 23 25.79 14.91 -25.03
C GLU A 23 26.90 14.34 -25.94
N LYS A 24 28.00 15.09 -26.14
CA LYS A 24 29.11 14.74 -27.04
C LYS A 24 30.11 13.74 -26.47
N ASN A 25 30.08 13.47 -25.16
CA ASN A 25 31.09 12.65 -24.45
C ASN A 25 30.78 11.14 -24.39
N TYR A 26 29.67 10.67 -24.98
CA TYR A 26 29.37 9.24 -25.05
C TYR A 26 29.06 8.73 -26.47
N PRO A 27 29.87 9.03 -27.51
CA PRO A 27 29.59 8.54 -28.86
C PRO A 27 29.97 7.07 -29.07
N LYS A 28 30.60 6.40 -28.08
CA LYS A 28 31.02 4.99 -28.15
C LYS A 28 31.06 4.36 -26.75
N LEU A 29 29.94 3.82 -26.29
CA LEU A 29 29.89 3.03 -25.05
C LEU A 29 30.05 1.55 -25.42
N ASP A 30 31.16 0.94 -25.00
CA ASP A 30 31.40 -0.50 -25.19
C ASP A 30 30.57 -1.29 -24.16
N ALA A 31 29.55 -2.00 -24.64
CA ALA A 31 28.60 -2.76 -23.84
C ALA A 31 29.24 -3.90 -23.03
N SER A 32 30.48 -4.30 -23.36
CA SER A 32 31.18 -5.40 -22.69
C SER A 32 31.65 -5.08 -21.26
N ASN A 33 31.74 -3.80 -20.87
CA ASN A 33 32.20 -3.37 -19.54
C ASN A 33 31.08 -3.09 -18.52
N LEU A 34 29.82 -3.32 -18.90
CA LEU A 34 28.66 -3.06 -18.04
C LEU A 34 28.33 -4.30 -17.20
N ASN A 35 28.25 -4.16 -15.88
CA ASN A 35 27.75 -5.21 -15.00
C ASN A 35 26.27 -5.50 -15.34
N ILE A 36 26.05 -6.60 -16.06
CA ILE A 36 24.77 -7.03 -16.63
C ILE A 36 23.74 -7.42 -15.55
N GLU A 37 24.12 -7.45 -14.27
CA GLU A 37 23.21 -7.68 -13.14
C GLU A 37 22.61 -6.39 -12.52
N HIS A 38 23.15 -5.20 -12.86
CA HIS A 38 22.76 -3.93 -12.24
C HIS A 38 21.90 -3.03 -13.17
N LEU A 39 20.76 -2.51 -12.66
CA LEU A 39 19.81 -1.66 -13.40
C LEU A 39 20.50 -0.49 -14.15
N PRO A 40 20.18 -0.22 -15.43
CA PRO A 40 20.44 1.10 -15.99
C PRO A 40 19.70 2.19 -15.22
N PHE A 41 20.40 3.30 -15.00
CA PHE A 41 19.91 4.41 -14.20
C PHE A 41 19.01 5.29 -15.05
N LEU A 42 17.73 5.33 -14.73
CA LEU A 42 16.80 6.32 -15.26
C LEU A 42 16.93 7.62 -14.47
N ILE A 43 17.41 8.69 -15.11
CA ILE A 43 17.39 10.02 -14.50
C ILE A 43 15.94 10.49 -14.41
N ARG A 44 15.38 10.42 -13.21
CA ARG A 44 13.97 10.79 -12.97
C ARG A 44 13.76 12.30 -13.09
N ASN A 45 12.62 12.72 -13.62
CA ASN A 45 12.23 14.13 -13.67
C ASN A 45 12.22 14.75 -12.25
N SER A 46 11.74 14.01 -11.25
CA SER A 46 11.79 14.44 -9.85
C SER A 46 13.22 14.67 -9.34
N ALA A 47 14.21 13.90 -9.80
CA ALA A 47 15.60 14.13 -9.46
C ALA A 47 16.16 15.36 -10.18
N VAL A 48 15.83 15.55 -11.46
CA VAL A 48 16.25 16.72 -12.25
C VAL A 48 15.74 18.01 -11.61
N LEU A 49 14.46 18.07 -11.26
CA LEU A 49 13.86 19.25 -10.62
C LEU A 49 14.57 19.61 -9.31
N ARG A 50 14.90 18.60 -8.50
CA ARG A 50 15.63 18.82 -7.23
C ARG A 50 17.07 19.24 -7.49
N CYS A 51 17.77 18.65 -8.46
CA CYS A 51 19.13 19.08 -8.80
C CYS A 51 19.17 20.52 -9.31
N ARG A 52 18.16 20.97 -10.07
CA ARG A 52 18.02 22.39 -10.47
C ARG A 52 17.82 23.28 -9.25
N PHE A 53 16.94 22.91 -8.34
CA PHE A 53 16.75 23.64 -7.09
C PHE A 53 18.04 23.73 -6.26
N MET A 54 18.79 22.63 -6.11
CA MET A 54 20.08 22.64 -5.42
C MET A 54 21.13 23.51 -6.14
N ARG A 55 21.10 23.56 -7.47
CA ARG A 55 21.97 24.46 -8.24
C ARG A 55 21.65 25.93 -7.93
N ASP A 56 20.38 26.29 -7.88
CA ASP A 56 19.97 27.66 -7.58
C ASP A 56 20.37 28.07 -6.16
N LEU A 57 20.22 27.15 -5.19
CA LEU A 57 20.73 27.35 -3.83
C LEU A 57 22.25 27.55 -3.80
N LYS A 58 23.01 26.79 -4.59
CA LYS A 58 24.46 26.97 -4.70
C LYS A 58 24.82 28.34 -5.26
N ILE A 59 24.17 28.77 -6.35
CA ILE A 59 24.42 30.10 -6.94
C ILE A 59 24.14 31.20 -5.91
N LYS A 60 23.08 31.05 -5.10
CA LYS A 60 22.77 32.00 -4.02
C LYS A 60 23.85 31.96 -2.93
N PHE A 61 24.31 30.78 -2.53
CA PHE A 61 25.39 30.62 -1.56
C PHE A 61 26.68 31.27 -2.06
N ASP A 62 27.10 31.00 -3.30
CA ASP A 62 28.34 31.55 -3.87
C ASP A 62 28.31 33.10 -3.93
N LYS A 63 27.12 33.70 -4.03
CA LYS A 63 26.93 35.17 -4.00
C LYS A 63 26.86 35.78 -2.60
N THR A 64 26.33 35.05 -1.63
CA THR A 64 25.93 35.62 -0.31
C THR A 64 26.62 34.97 0.89
N GLY A 65 27.36 33.89 0.67
CA GLY A 65 27.95 33.04 1.70
C GLY A 65 26.94 32.27 2.55
N ARG A 66 25.63 32.34 2.25
CA ARG A 66 24.57 31.80 3.11
C ARG A 66 23.41 31.17 2.33
N ILE A 67 22.86 30.10 2.88
CA ILE A 67 21.58 29.53 2.49
C ILE A 67 20.64 29.67 3.68
N SER A 68 19.51 30.34 3.50
CA SER A 68 18.43 30.36 4.49
C SER A 68 18.01 28.92 4.81
N ASN A 69 17.81 28.58 6.09
CA ASN A 69 17.36 27.25 6.48
C ASN A 69 16.05 26.90 5.75
N VAL A 70 16.16 25.93 4.84
CA VAL A 70 15.06 25.31 4.12
C VAL A 70 15.32 23.83 4.17
N GLY A 71 14.27 23.03 4.33
CA GLY A 71 14.42 21.63 4.05
C GLY A 71 13.13 20.93 3.68
N GLU A 72 13.35 19.74 3.14
CA GLU A 72 12.34 19.00 2.41
C GLU A 72 12.30 17.55 2.89
N ILE A 73 11.08 17.00 2.95
CA ILE A 73 10.87 15.57 3.19
C ILE A 73 10.29 14.94 1.93
N LEU A 74 11.01 13.97 1.36
CA LEU A 74 10.56 13.14 0.26
C LEU A 74 9.55 12.09 0.75
N THR A 75 8.33 12.18 0.23
CA THR A 75 7.19 11.29 0.50
C THR A 75 6.73 10.61 -0.80
N GLY A 76 5.71 9.74 -0.77
CA GLY A 76 5.16 9.08 -1.96
C GLY A 76 4.98 7.57 -1.83
N THR A 77 4.48 6.93 -2.89
CA THR A 77 4.06 5.52 -2.87
C THR A 77 5.21 4.54 -2.58
N ALA A 78 4.84 3.35 -2.14
CA ALA A 78 5.76 2.26 -1.85
C ALA A 78 6.55 1.86 -3.10
N GLY A 79 7.88 2.01 -3.08
CA GLY A 79 8.70 1.64 -4.23
C GLY A 79 8.79 2.70 -5.34
N ALA A 80 8.27 3.92 -5.13
CA ALA A 80 8.38 5.06 -6.04
C ALA A 80 9.81 5.57 -6.30
N GLY A 81 10.86 4.98 -5.70
CA GLY A 81 12.24 5.47 -5.92
C GLY A 81 12.61 6.73 -5.15
N LYS A 82 12.00 6.99 -3.98
CA LYS A 82 12.42 8.09 -3.08
C LYS A 82 13.90 8.03 -2.72
N SER A 83 14.39 6.86 -2.31
CA SER A 83 15.81 6.60 -2.02
C SER A 83 16.70 6.91 -3.22
N TYR A 84 16.19 6.63 -4.42
CA TYR A 84 16.91 6.85 -5.67
C TYR A 84 17.02 8.34 -5.99
N VAL A 85 15.93 9.11 -5.81
CA VAL A 85 15.96 10.58 -5.95
C VAL A 85 16.91 11.21 -4.93
N LEU A 86 16.85 10.80 -3.66
CA LEU A 86 17.76 11.29 -2.62
C LEU A 86 19.23 11.04 -2.99
N TYR A 87 19.54 9.83 -3.45
CA TYR A 87 20.89 9.48 -3.89
C TYR A 87 21.39 10.37 -5.04
N HIS A 88 20.55 10.67 -6.04
CA HIS A 88 20.94 11.55 -7.15
C HIS A 88 21.26 12.96 -6.67
N VAL A 89 20.44 13.50 -5.75
CA VAL A 89 20.69 14.83 -5.18
C VAL A 89 22.00 14.85 -4.39
N VAL A 90 22.29 13.81 -3.60
CA VAL A 90 23.56 13.68 -2.87
C VAL A 90 24.76 13.67 -3.81
N GLN A 91 24.72 12.87 -4.88
CA GLN A 91 25.81 12.80 -5.85
C GLN A 91 25.98 14.14 -6.59
N PHE A 92 24.88 14.76 -7.00
CA PHE A 92 24.89 16.08 -7.63
C PHE A 92 25.55 17.13 -6.72
N CYS A 93 25.16 17.19 -5.45
CA CYS A 93 25.71 18.14 -4.49
C CYS A 93 27.21 17.90 -4.25
N ARG A 94 27.64 16.65 -4.10
CA ARG A 94 29.07 16.30 -3.98
C ARG A 94 29.88 16.77 -5.18
N ALA A 95 29.41 16.47 -6.39
CA ALA A 95 30.06 16.89 -7.63
C ALA A 95 30.07 18.43 -7.79
N SER A 96 29.06 19.10 -7.24
CA SER A 96 28.94 20.57 -7.26
C SER A 96 29.67 21.26 -6.10
N GLY A 97 30.53 20.55 -5.35
CA GLY A 97 31.35 21.15 -4.29
C GLY A 97 30.61 21.45 -2.98
N TRP A 98 29.45 20.85 -2.73
CA TRP A 98 28.77 20.94 -1.42
C TRP A 98 29.46 20.06 -0.39
N LEU A 99 29.45 20.45 0.87
CA LEU A 99 29.75 19.55 1.98
C LEU A 99 28.52 18.68 2.25
N VAL A 100 28.66 17.35 2.23
CA VAL A 100 27.50 16.45 2.31
C VAL A 100 27.62 15.44 3.45
N LEU A 101 26.74 15.57 4.45
CA LEU A 101 26.50 14.54 5.46
C LEU A 101 25.35 13.65 4.97
N TYR A 102 25.65 12.42 4.54
CA TYR A 102 24.65 11.48 4.03
C TYR A 102 24.53 10.24 4.91
N VAL A 103 23.31 9.98 5.41
CA VAL A 103 22.96 8.77 6.16
C VAL A 103 22.08 7.87 5.26
N PRO A 104 22.64 6.80 4.67
CA PRO A 104 21.96 6.00 3.67
C PRO A 104 20.89 5.05 4.24
N ARG A 105 20.94 4.68 5.52
CA ARG A 105 19.95 3.80 6.16
C ARG A 105 19.80 4.11 7.66
N LEU A 106 18.97 5.09 7.99
CA LEU A 106 18.73 5.40 9.40
C LEU A 106 18.05 4.24 10.15
N GLY A 107 17.24 3.42 9.48
CA GLY A 107 16.57 2.27 10.11
C GLY A 107 17.52 1.26 10.75
N THR A 108 18.68 1.04 10.14
CA THR A 108 19.72 0.14 10.69
C THR A 108 20.43 0.78 11.87
N LEU A 109 20.74 2.08 11.78
CA LEU A 109 21.41 2.81 12.87
C LEU A 109 20.48 3.04 14.07
N ALA A 110 19.18 3.16 13.83
CA ALA A 110 18.18 3.47 14.85
C ALA A 110 18.14 2.42 15.98
N VAL A 111 18.47 1.16 15.69
CA VAL A 111 18.47 0.06 16.68
C VAL A 111 19.82 -0.12 17.39
N GLU A 112 20.83 0.65 17.01
CA GLU A 112 22.17 0.61 17.60
C GLU A 112 22.27 1.57 18.79
N LYS A 113 23.29 1.39 19.63
CA LYS A 113 23.61 2.37 20.68
C LYS A 113 24.12 3.66 20.06
N ASP A 114 23.99 4.77 20.78
CA ASP A 114 24.44 6.09 20.31
C ASP A 114 25.90 6.09 19.82
N GLU A 115 26.82 5.46 20.57
CA GLU A 115 28.24 5.36 20.18
C GLU A 115 28.45 4.63 18.85
N ASP A 116 27.80 3.48 18.65
CA ASP A 116 27.93 2.69 17.43
C ASP A 116 27.37 3.43 16.21
N ALA A 117 26.22 4.10 16.39
CA ALA A 117 25.60 4.91 15.36
C ALA A 117 26.47 6.13 15.00
N ALA A 118 26.97 6.85 15.99
CA ALA A 118 27.86 8.00 15.81
C ALA A 118 29.17 7.58 15.12
N LYS A 119 29.78 6.48 15.55
CA LYS A 119 30.98 5.91 14.94
C LYS A 119 30.81 5.66 13.45
N LYS A 120 29.71 5.01 13.05
CA LYS A 120 29.41 4.74 11.63
C LYS A 120 29.26 6.02 10.83
N ILE A 121 28.44 6.95 11.32
CA ILE A 121 28.20 8.24 10.65
C ILE A 121 29.51 9.01 10.46
N LEU A 122 30.32 9.13 11.52
CA LEU A 122 31.59 9.86 11.47
C LEU A 122 32.60 9.20 10.54
N THR A 123 32.70 7.86 10.57
CA THR A 123 33.62 7.09 9.71
C THR A 123 33.26 7.24 8.23
N ASP A 124 31.98 7.18 7.89
CA ASP A 124 31.52 7.36 6.51
C ASP A 124 31.72 8.81 6.04
N PHE A 125 31.44 9.78 6.92
CA PHE A 125 31.56 11.19 6.61
C PHE A 125 33.01 11.63 6.39
N ILE A 126 33.93 11.24 7.28
CA ILE A 126 35.35 11.63 7.17
C ILE A 126 35.99 11.03 5.91
N LYS A 127 35.58 9.82 5.51
CA LYS A 127 36.03 9.18 4.29
C LYS A 127 35.52 9.92 3.05
N ALA A 128 34.26 10.31 3.04
CA ALA A 128 33.61 10.93 1.88
C ALA A 128 34.04 12.39 1.65
N GLU A 129 34.26 13.16 2.72
CA GLU A 129 34.41 14.60 2.65
C GLU A 129 35.83 15.08 3.01
N LYS A 130 36.80 14.15 3.10
CA LYS A 130 38.19 14.36 3.54
C LYS A 130 38.83 15.68 3.09
N THR A 131 38.83 15.96 1.79
CA THR A 131 39.48 17.16 1.23
C THR A 131 38.84 18.45 1.74
N LYS A 132 37.50 18.52 1.78
CA LYS A 132 36.76 19.69 2.26
C LYS A 132 36.92 19.87 3.77
N LEU A 133 36.94 18.76 4.52
CA LEU A 133 37.11 18.80 5.98
C LEU A 133 38.50 19.30 6.41
N LYS A 134 39.56 18.95 5.67
CA LYS A 134 40.92 19.47 5.91
C LYS A 134 41.04 20.97 5.66
N ASP A 135 40.20 21.49 4.78
CA ASP A 135 40.19 22.89 4.35
C ASP A 135 39.28 23.79 5.21
N MET A 136 38.59 23.19 6.20
CA MET A 136 37.76 23.87 7.20
C MET A 136 38.44 23.86 8.56
N LYS A 137 38.43 25.00 9.28
CA LYS A 137 38.93 25.10 10.65
C LYS A 137 37.86 24.69 11.66
N TYR A 138 38.26 24.10 12.79
CA TYR A 138 37.37 23.85 13.93
C TYR A 138 37.54 24.96 14.99
N CYS A 139 36.46 25.68 15.31
CA CYS A 139 36.38 26.65 16.42
C CYS A 139 37.55 27.66 16.50
N ASN A 140 38.01 28.19 15.35
CA ASN A 140 39.14 29.11 15.25
C ASN A 140 40.48 28.59 15.82
N LYS A 141 40.61 27.27 16.04
CA LYS A 141 41.86 26.63 16.43
C LYS A 141 42.73 26.33 15.21
N ASP A 142 44.00 26.04 15.44
CA ASP A 142 44.99 25.75 14.38
C ASP A 142 44.88 24.32 13.80
N TYR A 143 43.86 23.55 14.16
CA TYR A 143 43.60 22.22 13.59
C TYR A 143 42.28 22.19 12.80
N SER A 144 42.26 21.35 11.77
CA SER A 144 41.14 21.26 10.83
C SER A 144 39.95 20.51 11.42
N LEU A 145 38.76 20.67 10.81
CA LEU A 145 37.59 19.88 11.16
C LEU A 145 37.83 18.39 10.92
N TYR A 146 38.69 18.04 9.95
CA TYR A 146 39.15 16.67 9.74
C TYR A 146 39.93 16.14 10.96
N ASP A 147 40.87 16.93 11.50
CA ASP A 147 41.69 16.52 12.66
C ASP A 147 40.84 16.39 13.91
N PHE A 148 39.85 17.27 14.10
CA PHE A 148 38.86 17.14 15.17
C PHE A 148 38.15 15.79 15.13
N ILE A 149 37.58 15.43 13.98
CA ILE A 149 36.82 14.18 13.82
C ILE A 149 37.76 12.98 13.97
N LEU A 150 38.95 13.03 13.38
CA LEU A 150 39.91 11.92 13.43
C LEU A 150 40.39 11.64 14.85
N ASN A 151 40.67 12.68 15.64
CA ASN A 151 41.05 12.54 17.04
C ASN A 151 39.91 11.94 17.87
N GLY A 152 38.69 12.44 17.68
CA GLY A 152 37.50 11.89 18.33
C GLY A 152 37.27 10.42 18.02
N ILE A 153 37.45 10.00 16.76
CA ILE A 153 37.40 8.58 16.37
C ILE A 153 38.51 7.77 17.05
N GLY A 154 39.74 8.32 17.12
CA GLY A 154 40.89 7.66 17.73
C GLY A 154 40.79 7.49 19.25
N ASN A 155 40.11 8.42 19.93
CA ASN A 155 39.85 8.38 21.38
C ASN A 155 38.56 7.62 21.74
N GLU A 156 37.83 7.10 20.76
CA GLU A 156 36.51 6.47 20.94
C GLU A 156 35.43 7.39 21.53
N GLU A 157 35.54 8.72 21.32
CA GLU A 157 34.62 9.76 21.80
C GLU A 157 33.56 10.08 20.72
N PHE A 158 32.83 9.08 20.21
CA PHE A 158 32.05 9.25 18.97
C PHE A 158 30.84 10.16 19.13
N VAL A 159 30.04 10.01 20.18
CA VAL A 159 28.86 10.86 20.40
C VAL A 159 29.24 12.32 20.64
N GLU A 160 30.26 12.56 21.48
CA GLU A 160 30.77 13.91 21.75
C GLU A 160 31.28 14.57 20.45
N THR A 161 32.06 13.82 19.66
CA THR A 161 32.59 14.30 18.39
C THR A 161 31.47 14.61 17.39
N PHE A 162 30.44 13.76 17.33
CA PHE A 162 29.28 13.98 16.48
C PHE A 162 28.50 15.23 16.88
N ASN A 163 28.26 15.42 18.19
CA ASN A 163 27.61 16.63 18.71
C ASN A 163 28.45 17.90 18.43
N GLY A 164 29.77 17.82 18.56
CA GLY A 164 30.69 18.89 18.20
C GLY A 164 30.65 19.23 16.71
N LEU A 165 30.62 18.22 15.83
CA LEU A 165 30.45 18.39 14.38
C LEU A 165 29.12 19.06 14.05
N MET A 166 28.02 18.58 14.64
CA MET A 166 26.70 19.16 14.42
C MET A 166 26.70 20.62 14.87
N SER A 167 27.32 20.96 16.00
CA SER A 167 27.46 22.35 16.47
C SER A 167 28.18 23.27 15.46
N VAL A 168 29.16 22.76 14.72
CA VAL A 168 29.81 23.51 13.62
C VAL A 168 28.81 23.80 12.49
N PHE A 169 27.97 22.82 12.14
CA PHE A 169 26.93 23.00 11.12
C PHE A 169 25.82 23.98 11.53
N LEU A 170 25.63 24.21 12.83
CA LEU A 170 24.70 25.22 13.35
C LEU A 170 25.30 26.65 13.36
N SER A 171 26.56 26.82 12.95
CA SER A 171 27.20 28.14 12.87
C SER A 171 26.81 28.89 11.58
N ASN A 172 26.80 30.23 11.66
CA ASN A 172 26.29 31.10 10.58
C ASN A 172 27.21 31.19 9.34
N GLU A 173 28.44 30.69 9.41
CA GLU A 173 29.45 30.86 8.34
C GLU A 173 30.14 29.53 8.05
N LEU A 174 29.62 28.83 7.05
CA LEU A 174 30.26 27.65 6.49
C LEU A 174 31.03 28.03 5.23
N LYS A 175 32.21 27.42 5.01
CA LYS A 175 33.01 27.63 3.81
C LYS A 175 32.36 27.04 2.55
N TYR A 176 31.57 25.99 2.74
CA TYR A 176 30.88 25.25 1.69
C TYR A 176 29.38 25.23 1.97
N PRO A 177 28.52 25.18 0.93
CA PRO A 177 27.10 24.94 1.16
C PRO A 177 26.93 23.51 1.72
N LEU A 178 26.13 23.37 2.77
CA LEU A 178 25.92 22.12 3.49
C LEU A 178 24.63 21.44 3.05
N LEU A 179 24.72 20.14 2.76
CA LEU A 179 23.59 19.23 2.62
C LEU A 179 23.63 18.17 3.72
N ILE A 180 22.55 18.07 4.50
CA ILE A 180 22.30 16.92 5.38
C ILE A 180 21.21 16.06 4.74
N ALA A 181 21.58 14.86 4.29
CA ALA A 181 20.67 13.95 3.60
C ALA A 181 20.45 12.67 4.42
N VAL A 182 19.21 12.29 4.70
CA VAL A 182 18.89 11.10 5.52
C VAL A 182 17.80 10.26 4.87
N TYR A 183 18.13 9.01 4.57
CA TYR A 183 17.13 8.02 4.15
C TYR A 183 16.56 7.27 5.36
N GLU A 184 15.28 6.92 5.29
CA GLU A 184 14.52 6.28 6.35
C GLU A 184 14.34 7.16 7.59
N TRP A 185 14.14 8.46 7.39
CA TRP A 185 13.99 9.43 8.47
C TRP A 185 12.91 9.06 9.50
N ASN A 186 11.87 8.39 9.02
CA ASN A 186 10.80 7.81 9.81
C ASN A 186 11.27 6.77 10.85
N ALA A 187 12.47 6.19 10.73
CA ALA A 187 13.02 5.29 11.73
C ALA A 187 13.16 5.94 13.12
N ARG A 188 13.41 7.26 13.19
CA ARG A 188 13.59 8.00 14.46
C ARG A 188 12.40 7.92 15.41
N PHE A 189 11.22 7.63 14.87
CA PHE A 189 9.99 7.55 15.62
C PHE A 189 9.60 6.11 15.98
N SER A 190 10.46 5.12 15.69
CA SER A 190 10.22 3.73 16.11
C SER A 190 10.33 3.60 17.63
N GLN A 191 9.53 2.72 18.23
CA GLN A 191 9.65 2.39 19.66
C GLN A 191 10.95 1.63 19.96
N THR A 192 11.50 0.94 18.97
CA THR A 192 12.76 0.18 19.06
C THR A 192 14.01 1.05 18.88
N THR A 193 13.85 2.37 18.89
CA THR A 193 14.96 3.30 18.66
C THR A 193 15.83 3.43 19.89
N SER A 194 17.12 3.13 19.75
CA SER A 194 18.13 3.13 20.80
C SER A 194 19.05 4.36 20.74
N CYS A 195 19.45 4.84 19.55
CA CYS A 195 20.35 5.98 19.40
C CYS A 195 19.66 7.36 19.51
N LYS A 196 19.11 7.65 20.68
CA LYS A 196 18.28 8.85 20.90
C LYS A 196 19.09 10.15 20.86
N GLU A 197 20.34 10.13 21.29
CA GLU A 197 21.18 11.32 21.34
C GLU A 197 21.64 11.73 19.94
N VAL A 198 22.12 10.77 19.14
CA VAL A 198 22.49 11.00 17.72
C VAL A 198 21.30 11.54 16.93
N LEU A 199 20.11 10.98 17.14
CA LEU A 199 18.89 11.45 16.47
C LEU A 199 18.46 12.84 16.91
N LYS A 200 18.66 13.20 18.18
CA LYS A 200 18.37 14.53 18.70
C LYS A 200 19.28 15.60 18.06
N ALA A 201 20.50 15.25 17.67
CA ALA A 201 21.41 16.18 17.03
C ALA A 201 21.01 16.56 15.59
N PHE A 202 20.25 15.72 14.88
CA PHE A 202 19.64 16.05 13.57
C PHE A 202 18.45 17.03 13.67
N ASN A 203 18.35 17.81 14.75
CA ASN A 203 17.29 18.78 14.97
C ASN A 203 17.36 19.92 13.93
N ASP A 204 16.47 19.84 12.95
CA ASP A 204 16.24 20.78 11.86
C ASP A 204 15.93 22.20 12.34
N LYS A 205 15.40 22.36 13.56
CA LYS A 205 15.13 23.66 14.19
C LYS A 205 16.38 24.43 14.61
N MET A 206 17.50 23.75 14.79
CA MET A 206 18.73 24.38 15.27
C MET A 206 19.64 24.85 14.14
N MET A 207 19.40 24.42 12.89
CA MET A 207 20.21 24.83 11.75
C MET A 207 19.94 26.28 11.37
N THR A 208 20.99 27.09 11.38
CA THR A 208 20.95 28.50 10.96
C THR A 208 21.34 28.69 9.50
N SER A 209 22.05 27.72 8.91
CA SER A 209 22.52 27.71 7.53
C SER A 209 22.60 26.28 6.97
N GLY A 210 22.35 26.12 5.68
CA GLY A 210 22.40 24.82 4.98
C GLY A 210 21.02 24.29 4.58
N PHE A 211 21.02 23.12 3.95
CA PHE A 211 19.81 22.45 3.46
C PHE A 211 19.74 21.02 4.01
N TRP A 212 18.57 20.62 4.49
CA TRP A 212 18.31 19.24 4.88
C TRP A 212 17.31 18.59 3.93
N LEU A 213 17.61 17.35 3.54
CA LEU A 213 16.79 16.56 2.62
C LEU A 213 16.58 15.18 3.20
N TYR A 214 15.39 14.96 3.75
CA TYR A 214 15.04 13.69 4.36
C TYR A 214 14.14 12.88 3.44
N SER A 215 14.19 11.56 3.53
CA SER A 215 13.31 10.67 2.78
C SER A 215 12.66 9.66 3.70
N ILE A 216 11.35 9.52 3.57
CA ILE A 216 10.59 8.51 4.29
C ILE A 216 10.73 7.18 3.56
N SER A 217 11.17 6.15 4.28
CA SER A 217 11.10 4.79 3.79
C SER A 217 9.74 4.21 4.13
N ALA A 218 8.86 4.20 3.13
CA ALA A 218 7.64 3.40 3.21
C ALA A 218 7.99 1.91 3.44
N ALA A 219 9.21 1.46 3.09
CA ALA A 219 9.61 0.06 3.11
C ALA A 219 9.90 -0.50 4.51
N PHE A 220 10.21 0.35 5.49
CA PHE A 220 10.60 -0.15 6.80
C PHE A 220 9.66 0.24 7.92
N ASN A 221 9.08 1.45 7.96
CA ASN A 221 8.30 1.89 9.13
C ASN A 221 7.26 2.98 8.83
N PRO A 222 5.97 2.69 8.55
CA PRO A 222 4.96 3.76 8.56
C PRO A 222 4.91 4.38 9.97
N VAL A 223 5.15 5.68 10.15
CA VAL A 223 5.05 6.42 11.42
C VAL A 223 4.01 7.55 11.37
N GLN A 224 3.17 7.62 12.40
CA GLN A 224 2.33 8.76 12.72
C GLN A 224 3.15 10.01 13.14
N GLY A 225 2.68 11.22 12.81
CA GLY A 225 3.32 12.49 13.18
C GLY A 225 4.22 13.11 12.12
N LEU A 226 4.17 12.63 10.88
CA LEU A 226 4.79 13.31 9.73
C LEU A 226 4.07 14.62 9.41
N ARG A 227 2.75 14.67 9.60
CA ARG A 227 1.97 15.92 9.52
C ARG A 227 2.25 16.87 10.69
N ASN A 228 2.81 16.36 11.80
CA ASN A 228 3.24 17.16 12.96
C ASN A 228 4.72 17.57 12.87
N ALA A 229 5.43 17.26 11.79
CA ALA A 229 6.72 17.86 11.48
C ALA A 229 6.49 19.30 10.97
N ASP A 230 6.32 20.21 11.93
CA ASP A 230 6.43 21.67 11.91
C ASP A 230 6.18 22.45 10.60
N ALA A 231 5.43 23.55 10.71
CA ALA A 231 4.94 24.43 9.63
C ALA A 231 5.99 25.03 8.64
N SER A 232 7.29 24.78 8.83
CA SER A 232 8.38 25.18 7.92
C SER A 232 8.87 24.07 6.99
N THR A 233 8.39 22.83 7.15
CA THR A 233 8.84 21.65 6.39
C THR A 233 8.05 21.47 5.10
N ILE A 234 8.75 21.41 3.97
CA ILE A 234 8.10 21.19 2.66
C ILE A 234 8.04 19.68 2.36
N LEU A 235 6.83 19.13 2.22
CA LEU A 235 6.63 17.74 1.80
C LEU A 235 6.67 17.63 0.27
N ILE A 236 7.58 16.81 -0.25
CA ILE A 236 7.73 16.56 -1.68
C ILE A 236 7.29 15.14 -2.00
N LYS A 237 6.15 15.00 -2.66
CA LYS A 237 5.63 13.70 -3.13
C LYS A 237 6.38 13.25 -4.37
N ILE A 238 7.11 12.14 -4.26
CA ILE A 238 7.74 11.45 -5.39
C ILE A 238 6.70 10.53 -6.04
N PRO A 239 6.33 10.78 -7.31
CA PRO A 239 5.35 9.96 -8.01
C PRO A 239 5.96 8.64 -8.49
N SER A 240 5.08 7.74 -8.94
CA SER A 240 5.43 6.65 -9.87
C SER A 240 6.07 7.22 -11.15
N TYR A 241 6.52 6.36 -12.06
CA TYR A 241 7.02 6.84 -13.35
C TYR A 241 5.93 7.60 -14.12
N THR A 242 6.33 8.62 -14.87
CA THR A 242 5.50 9.12 -15.98
C THR A 242 5.48 8.09 -17.11
N GLU A 243 4.60 8.26 -18.09
CA GLU A 243 4.54 7.35 -19.24
C GLU A 243 5.88 7.39 -20.02
N GLU A 244 6.50 8.56 -20.16
CA GLU A 244 7.81 8.70 -20.81
C GLU A 244 8.93 8.02 -20.01
N GLU A 245 8.94 8.20 -18.69
CA GLU A 245 9.86 7.50 -17.79
C GLU A 245 9.69 5.97 -17.88
N TYR A 246 8.45 5.52 -18.02
CA TYR A 246 8.08 4.12 -18.18
C TYR A 246 8.56 3.53 -19.51
N ASP A 247 8.28 4.19 -20.63
CA ASP A 247 8.75 3.72 -21.94
C ASP A 247 10.27 3.65 -22.00
N CYS A 248 10.95 4.69 -21.52
CA CYS A 248 12.40 4.73 -21.46
C CYS A 248 12.97 3.59 -20.61
N ILE A 249 12.41 3.33 -19.41
CA ILE A 249 12.94 2.24 -18.58
C ILE A 249 12.68 0.88 -19.21
N ILE A 250 11.52 0.63 -19.82
CA ILE A 250 11.23 -0.65 -20.47
C ILE A 250 12.19 -0.91 -21.63
N GLU A 251 12.36 0.06 -22.53
CA GLU A 251 13.30 -0.05 -23.65
C GLU A 251 14.73 -0.30 -23.16
N CYS A 252 15.11 0.38 -22.08
CA CYS A 252 16.40 0.17 -21.45
C CYS A 252 16.54 -1.27 -20.93
N GLN A 253 15.55 -1.81 -20.22
CA GLN A 253 15.62 -3.19 -19.71
C GLN A 253 15.60 -4.24 -20.84
N GLN A 254 14.92 -3.95 -21.96
CA GLN A 254 14.95 -4.79 -23.15
C GLN A 254 16.33 -4.79 -23.80
N HIS A 255 16.97 -3.62 -23.91
CA HIS A 255 18.34 -3.49 -24.40
C HIS A 255 19.32 -4.33 -23.57
N PHE A 256 19.18 -4.33 -22.25
CA PHE A 256 19.98 -5.16 -21.35
C PHE A 256 19.53 -6.62 -21.23
N LYS A 257 18.61 -7.09 -22.09
CA LYS A 257 18.11 -8.48 -22.10
C LYS A 257 17.55 -8.93 -20.75
N ARG A 258 16.85 -8.04 -20.04
CA ARG A 258 16.13 -8.34 -18.79
C ARG A 258 14.63 -8.40 -18.95
N LEU A 259 14.13 -7.84 -20.04
CA LEU A 259 12.75 -8.01 -20.50
C LEU A 259 12.77 -8.48 -21.96
N PRO A 260 11.79 -9.31 -22.38
CA PRO A 260 11.62 -9.66 -23.78
C PRO A 260 11.34 -8.43 -24.65
N THR A 261 11.86 -8.42 -25.87
CA THR A 261 11.65 -7.31 -26.84
C THR A 261 10.19 -7.20 -27.30
N ALA A 262 9.49 -8.32 -27.40
CA ALA A 262 8.09 -8.41 -27.85
C ALA A 262 7.06 -8.41 -26.71
N ILE A 263 7.43 -7.91 -25.52
CA ILE A 263 6.55 -7.94 -24.35
C ILE A 263 5.36 -6.97 -24.48
N ASP A 264 4.20 -7.37 -23.97
CA ASP A 264 3.04 -6.49 -23.84
C ASP A 264 3.28 -5.44 -22.75
N LYS A 265 3.63 -4.22 -23.19
CA LYS A 265 3.85 -3.07 -22.30
C LYS A 265 2.60 -2.71 -21.51
N GLU A 266 1.40 -2.81 -22.08
CA GLU A 266 0.17 -2.45 -21.37
C GLU A 266 -0.11 -3.37 -20.19
N GLN A 267 0.20 -4.66 -20.31
CA GLN A 267 0.10 -5.59 -19.18
C GLN A 267 1.08 -5.27 -18.07
N ILE A 268 2.35 -4.96 -18.40
CA ILE A 268 3.33 -4.53 -17.39
C ILE A 268 2.84 -3.24 -16.73
N ARG A 269 2.40 -2.26 -17.52
CA ARG A 269 1.89 -0.97 -17.06
C ARG A 269 0.71 -1.15 -16.09
N TYR A 270 -0.29 -1.95 -16.46
CA TYR A 270 -1.44 -2.27 -15.62
C TYR A 270 -1.04 -2.92 -14.29
N HIS A 271 -0.18 -3.94 -14.33
CA HIS A 271 0.20 -4.68 -13.12
C HIS A 271 1.20 -3.94 -12.23
N SER A 272 2.05 -3.09 -12.82
CA SER A 272 3.04 -2.32 -12.09
C SER A 272 2.51 -0.98 -11.58
N ALA A 273 1.43 -0.45 -12.18
CA ALA A 273 0.95 0.92 -11.97
C ALA A 273 2.08 1.96 -12.04
N LEU A 274 3.02 1.74 -12.98
CA LEU A 274 4.22 2.55 -13.20
C LEU A 274 5.15 2.64 -11.97
N ILE A 275 4.98 1.76 -10.97
CA ILE A 275 5.80 1.77 -9.76
C ILE A 275 7.19 1.18 -10.11
N PRO A 276 8.29 1.93 -9.89
CA PRO A 276 9.65 1.49 -10.24
C PRO A 276 10.01 0.12 -9.68
N ARG A 277 9.65 -0.14 -8.42
CA ARG A 277 9.90 -1.45 -7.78
C ARG A 277 9.14 -2.60 -8.43
N MET A 278 7.93 -2.36 -8.92
CA MET A 278 7.15 -3.41 -9.60
C MET A 278 7.76 -3.71 -10.97
N ILE A 279 8.28 -2.71 -11.67
CA ILE A 279 9.03 -2.90 -12.93
C ILE A 279 10.31 -3.70 -12.67
N LEU A 280 11.04 -3.41 -11.59
CA LEU A 280 12.18 -4.22 -11.17
C LEU A 280 11.78 -5.68 -10.90
N PHE A 281 10.63 -5.93 -10.26
CA PHE A 281 10.16 -7.30 -10.04
C PHE A 281 9.89 -8.03 -11.34
N TRP A 282 9.29 -7.38 -12.34
CA TRP A 282 9.16 -7.97 -13.68
C TRP A 282 10.52 -8.33 -14.28
N CYS A 283 11.51 -7.44 -14.18
CA CYS A 283 12.86 -7.70 -14.67
C CYS A 283 13.50 -8.91 -13.99
N ILE A 284 13.37 -9.04 -12.67
CA ILE A 284 13.92 -10.16 -11.89
C ILE A 284 13.28 -11.49 -12.31
N GLU A 285 11.98 -11.50 -12.58
CA GLU A 285 11.28 -12.75 -12.92
C GLU A 285 11.55 -13.23 -14.36
N TRP A 286 11.92 -12.32 -15.26
CA TRP A 286 12.34 -12.65 -16.63
C TRP A 286 13.84 -12.83 -16.81
N SER A 287 14.69 -12.19 -16.00
CA SER A 287 16.14 -12.12 -16.26
C SER A 287 16.83 -13.48 -16.33
N SER A 288 16.28 -14.51 -15.69
CA SER A 288 16.83 -15.86 -15.73
C SER A 288 16.50 -16.62 -17.02
N ASN A 289 15.38 -16.31 -17.68
CA ASN A 289 14.96 -16.92 -18.93
C ASN A 289 13.90 -16.05 -19.62
N LEU A 290 14.30 -15.38 -20.71
CA LEU A 290 13.42 -14.50 -21.49
C LEU A 290 12.38 -15.24 -22.34
N GLU A 291 12.53 -16.55 -22.53
CA GLU A 291 11.60 -17.38 -23.30
C GLU A 291 10.43 -17.91 -22.45
N ARG A 292 10.42 -17.62 -21.14
CA ARG A 292 9.32 -18.05 -20.26
C ARG A 292 7.98 -17.47 -20.74
N PRO A 293 6.92 -18.30 -20.78
CA PRO A 293 5.56 -17.83 -21.08
C PRO A 293 5.14 -16.69 -20.15
N PHE A 294 4.41 -15.71 -20.70
CA PHE A 294 3.99 -14.52 -19.96
C PHE A 294 3.15 -14.89 -18.73
N GLU A 295 2.25 -15.87 -18.85
CA GLU A 295 1.38 -16.32 -17.77
C GLU A 295 2.16 -16.86 -16.57
N ASP A 296 3.23 -17.62 -16.82
CA ASP A 296 4.09 -18.17 -15.78
C ASP A 296 4.88 -17.06 -15.07
N VAL A 297 5.37 -16.08 -15.83
CA VAL A 297 6.08 -14.93 -15.26
C VAL A 297 5.13 -14.03 -14.49
N LEU A 298 3.92 -13.78 -15.00
CA LEU A 298 2.88 -13.02 -14.32
C LEU A 298 2.55 -13.68 -12.97
N LYS A 299 2.45 -15.01 -12.92
CA LYS A 299 2.23 -15.74 -11.67
C LYS A 299 3.38 -15.56 -10.69
N SER A 300 4.64 -15.68 -11.15
CA SER A 300 5.82 -15.46 -10.31
C SER A 300 5.92 -14.01 -9.80
N PHE A 301 5.73 -13.04 -10.70
CA PHE A 301 5.67 -11.61 -10.39
C PHE A 301 4.59 -11.32 -9.35
N SER A 302 3.37 -11.81 -9.58
CA SER A 302 2.23 -11.60 -8.70
C SER A 302 2.54 -12.14 -7.30
N ASN A 303 3.11 -13.35 -7.19
CA ASN A 303 3.54 -13.91 -5.91
C ASN A 303 4.57 -13.02 -5.19
N ARG A 304 5.59 -12.53 -5.90
CA ARG A 304 6.61 -11.63 -5.32
C ARG A 304 6.01 -10.32 -4.86
N ALA A 305 5.20 -9.67 -5.71
CA ALA A 305 4.56 -8.40 -5.42
C ALA A 305 3.58 -8.52 -4.24
N VAL A 306 2.76 -9.56 -4.22
CA VAL A 306 1.82 -9.87 -3.14
C VAL A 306 2.57 -10.09 -1.82
N ASN A 307 3.65 -10.87 -1.81
CA ASN A 307 4.44 -11.09 -0.59
C ASN A 307 5.07 -9.79 -0.07
N TYR A 308 5.58 -8.95 -0.98
CA TYR A 308 6.12 -7.64 -0.64
C TYR A 308 5.07 -6.73 0.03
N TYR A 309 3.88 -6.62 -0.56
CA TYR A 309 2.81 -5.78 -0.02
C TYR A 309 2.17 -6.38 1.24
N LYS A 310 2.04 -7.71 1.33
CA LYS A 310 1.54 -8.40 2.53
C LYS A 310 2.43 -8.09 3.74
N GLY A 311 3.75 -8.11 3.56
CA GLY A 311 4.71 -7.73 4.61
C GLY A 311 4.49 -6.30 5.12
N ARG A 312 4.12 -5.36 4.24
CA ARG A 312 3.81 -3.97 4.61
C ARG A 312 2.49 -3.84 5.35
N ILE A 313 1.45 -4.52 4.89
CA ILE A 313 0.13 -4.56 5.55
C ILE A 313 0.31 -5.06 6.98
N ARG A 314 1.01 -6.19 7.14
CA ARG A 314 1.31 -6.77 8.47
C ARG A 314 2.01 -5.78 9.39
N ARG A 315 3.11 -5.15 8.94
CA ARG A 315 3.85 -4.17 9.76
C ARG A 315 3.00 -2.95 10.14
N THR A 316 2.15 -2.48 9.23
CA THR A 316 1.25 -1.34 9.49
C THR A 316 0.26 -1.67 10.61
N LEU A 317 -0.32 -2.87 10.58
CA LEU A 317 -1.28 -3.35 11.57
C LEU A 317 -0.61 -3.71 12.92
N GLU A 318 0.56 -4.34 12.89
CA GLU A 318 1.36 -4.63 14.10
C GLU A 318 1.69 -3.33 14.86
N ARG A 319 2.04 -2.26 14.14
CA ARG A 319 2.31 -0.95 14.75
C ARG A 319 1.07 -0.24 15.27
N ALA A 320 -0.07 -0.39 14.58
CA ALA A 320 -1.34 0.12 15.09
C ALA A 320 -1.65 -0.43 16.49
N SER A 321 -1.25 -1.68 16.76
CA SER A 321 -1.45 -2.30 18.06
C SER A 321 -0.67 -1.64 19.20
N SER A 322 0.41 -0.90 18.90
CA SER A 322 1.18 -0.14 19.87
C SER A 322 0.73 1.32 20.01
N LEU A 323 -0.35 1.73 19.33
CA LEU A 323 -0.89 3.09 19.29
C LEU A 323 -2.38 3.10 19.69
N PRO A 324 -2.71 3.29 20.98
CA PRO A 324 -4.08 3.08 21.49
C PRO A 324 -5.16 3.91 20.79
N GLU A 325 -4.88 5.19 20.51
CA GLU A 325 -5.91 6.16 20.05
C GLU A 325 -6.46 5.88 18.65
N ASN A 326 -5.69 5.20 17.78
CA ASN A 326 -6.08 4.96 16.37
C ASN A 326 -6.15 3.48 15.99
N LYS A 327 -5.94 2.58 16.95
CA LYS A 327 -5.85 1.13 16.71
C LYS A 327 -7.07 0.60 15.96
N THR A 328 -8.27 0.86 16.47
CA THR A 328 -9.52 0.38 15.86
C THR A 328 -9.69 0.91 14.44
N LEU A 329 -9.48 2.22 14.22
CA LEU A 329 -9.63 2.88 12.93
C LEU A 329 -8.68 2.29 11.85
N ILE A 330 -7.42 2.04 12.21
CA ILE A 330 -6.43 1.47 11.28
C ILE A 330 -6.82 0.04 10.88
N HIS A 331 -7.23 -0.79 11.83
CA HIS A 331 -7.70 -2.14 11.57
C HIS A 331 -9.01 -2.17 10.76
N GLN A 332 -9.94 -1.25 11.05
CA GLN A 332 -11.18 -1.09 10.31
C GLN A 332 -10.93 -0.68 8.86
N THR A 333 -9.97 0.22 8.63
CA THR A 333 -9.59 0.66 7.28
C THR A 333 -9.10 -0.51 6.42
N ALA A 334 -8.28 -1.43 6.98
CA ALA A 334 -7.87 -2.63 6.26
C ALA A 334 -9.07 -3.53 5.90
N ALA A 335 -10.01 -3.70 6.84
CA ALA A 335 -11.23 -4.46 6.59
C ALA A 335 -12.10 -3.80 5.53
N PHE A 336 -12.14 -2.47 5.45
CA PHE A 336 -12.88 -1.74 4.41
C PHE A 336 -12.34 -2.06 3.02
N PHE A 337 -11.03 -2.06 2.81
CA PHE A 337 -10.48 -2.49 1.53
C PHE A 337 -10.80 -3.96 1.20
N TYR A 338 -10.74 -4.85 2.19
CA TYR A 338 -11.09 -6.27 1.99
C TYR A 338 -12.56 -6.49 1.62
N LEU A 339 -13.46 -5.71 2.24
CA LEU A 339 -14.91 -5.77 2.08
C LEU A 339 -15.42 -4.87 0.95
N ASN A 340 -14.54 -4.28 0.15
CA ASN A 340 -14.87 -3.31 -0.92
C ASN A 340 -15.74 -2.13 -0.42
N VAL A 341 -15.41 -1.58 0.74
CA VAL A 341 -16.06 -0.39 1.32
C VAL A 341 -15.27 0.86 0.89
N PRO A 342 -15.93 1.95 0.48
CA PRO A 342 -15.24 3.20 0.19
C PRO A 342 -14.50 3.74 1.40
N VAL A 343 -13.25 4.13 1.18
CA VAL A 343 -12.39 4.79 2.17
C VAL A 343 -12.21 6.23 1.71
N THR A 344 -12.89 7.19 2.36
CA THR A 344 -12.80 8.62 2.04
C THR A 344 -11.74 9.34 2.87
N ASP A 345 -11.42 8.79 4.03
CA ASP A 345 -10.35 9.28 4.91
C ASP A 345 -9.39 8.14 5.22
N LEU A 346 -8.10 8.39 5.02
CA LEU A 346 -7.06 7.38 5.16
C LEU A 346 -6.20 7.72 6.38
N PRO A 347 -6.18 6.89 7.44
CA PRO A 347 -5.33 7.10 8.59
C PRO A 347 -3.87 7.30 8.17
N GLU A 348 -3.16 8.20 8.86
CA GLU A 348 -1.79 8.60 8.49
C GLU A 348 -0.85 7.38 8.31
N LEU A 349 -0.97 6.36 9.16
CA LEU A 349 -0.19 5.12 9.04
C LEU A 349 -0.42 4.38 7.70
N TRP A 350 -1.63 4.43 7.15
CA TRP A 350 -1.92 3.88 5.83
C TRP A 350 -1.46 4.82 4.71
N GLU A 351 -1.58 6.14 4.88
CA GLU A 351 -1.13 7.12 3.87
C GLU A 351 0.38 6.96 3.58
N ILE A 352 1.18 6.96 4.64
CA ILE A 352 2.65 6.83 4.54
C ILE A 352 3.11 5.40 4.20
N SER A 353 2.22 4.40 4.34
CA SER A 353 2.51 3.03 3.88
C SER A 353 2.71 2.99 2.36
N GLY A 354 2.15 3.96 1.64
CA GLY A 354 2.26 4.10 0.20
C GLY A 354 1.56 2.98 -0.59
N LEU A 355 0.58 2.30 0.03
CA LEU A 355 -0.23 1.24 -0.56
C LEU A 355 -1.45 1.78 -1.33
N PHE A 356 -1.88 2.99 -0.99
CA PHE A 356 -3.11 3.58 -1.49
C PHE A 356 -2.86 4.92 -2.16
N ILE A 357 -3.72 5.25 -3.12
CA ILE A 357 -3.75 6.53 -3.83
C ILE A 357 -5.17 7.08 -3.77
N GLU A 358 -5.27 8.40 -3.65
CA GLU A 358 -6.55 9.11 -3.68
C GLU A 358 -6.89 9.45 -5.12
N GLU A 359 -8.09 9.05 -5.56
CA GLU A 359 -8.58 9.28 -6.92
C GLU A 359 -10.08 9.55 -6.91
N LYS A 360 -10.57 10.26 -7.93
CA LYS A 360 -12.01 10.37 -8.16
C LYS A 360 -12.60 8.99 -8.47
N SER A 361 -13.73 8.70 -7.86
CA SER A 361 -14.41 7.43 -8.03
C SER A 361 -15.76 7.63 -8.70
N GLU A 362 -15.91 7.11 -9.91
CA GLU A 362 -17.21 7.05 -10.58
C GLU A 362 -18.23 6.21 -9.79
N MET A 363 -17.75 5.20 -9.04
CA MET A 363 -18.57 4.41 -8.10
C MET A 363 -19.24 5.28 -7.05
N ASP A 364 -18.48 6.23 -6.50
CA ASP A 364 -18.83 6.96 -5.30
C ASP A 364 -19.25 8.38 -5.66
N GLY A 365 -19.97 8.54 -6.78
CA GLY A 365 -20.55 9.82 -7.22
C GLY A 365 -19.52 10.88 -7.62
N GLY A 366 -18.31 10.47 -8.01
CA GLY A 366 -17.20 11.37 -8.33
C GLY A 366 -16.42 11.85 -7.10
N ALA A 367 -16.75 11.36 -5.89
CA ALA A 367 -16.00 11.66 -4.69
C ALA A 367 -14.55 11.17 -4.78
N TYR A 368 -13.65 11.86 -4.10
CA TYR A 368 -12.30 11.38 -3.89
C TYR A 368 -12.32 10.26 -2.85
N VAL A 369 -11.80 9.10 -3.24
CA VAL A 369 -11.65 7.93 -2.36
C VAL A 369 -10.28 7.33 -2.54
N TYR A 370 -9.82 6.61 -1.52
CA TYR A 370 -8.59 5.87 -1.57
C TYR A 370 -8.80 4.51 -2.26
N LYS A 371 -7.90 4.18 -3.19
CA LYS A 371 -7.83 2.91 -3.91
C LYS A 371 -6.45 2.28 -3.76
N CYS A 372 -6.38 0.96 -3.93
CA CYS A 372 -5.12 0.23 -4.03
C CYS A 372 -4.28 0.80 -5.18
N VAL A 373 -3.00 1.09 -4.94
CA VAL A 373 -2.11 1.66 -5.97
C VAL A 373 -1.91 0.74 -7.17
N CYS A 374 -2.00 -0.58 -6.98
CA CYS A 374 -1.95 -1.57 -8.05
C CYS A 374 -2.71 -2.84 -7.67
N PRO A 375 -3.05 -3.73 -8.63
CA PRO A 375 -3.79 -4.97 -8.36
C PRO A 375 -3.14 -5.87 -7.30
N SER A 376 -1.80 -5.92 -7.25
CA SER A 376 -1.07 -6.73 -6.27
C SER A 376 -1.29 -6.28 -4.82
N VAL A 377 -1.62 -5.00 -4.57
CA VAL A 377 -1.99 -4.55 -3.22
C VAL A 377 -3.33 -5.14 -2.80
N GLY A 378 -4.34 -5.11 -3.67
CA GLY A 378 -5.64 -5.74 -3.40
C GLY A 378 -5.48 -7.23 -3.09
N MET A 379 -4.75 -7.96 -3.93
CA MET A 379 -4.43 -9.38 -3.70
C MET A 379 -3.68 -9.61 -2.39
N ALA A 380 -2.77 -8.72 -2.01
CA ALA A 380 -2.05 -8.79 -0.74
C ALA A 380 -2.93 -8.58 0.48
N ILE A 381 -3.93 -7.69 0.40
CA ILE A 381 -4.94 -7.51 1.45
C ILE A 381 -5.73 -8.81 1.62
N VAL A 382 -6.19 -9.40 0.52
CA VAL A 382 -6.93 -10.68 0.55
C VAL A 382 -6.10 -11.78 1.20
N LYS A 383 -4.86 -11.95 0.75
CA LYS A 383 -3.95 -12.96 1.29
C LYS A 383 -3.59 -12.71 2.76
N TYR A 384 -3.44 -11.45 3.17
CA TYR A 384 -3.25 -11.10 4.57
C TYR A 384 -4.42 -11.57 5.44
N PHE A 385 -5.66 -11.30 5.04
CA PHE A 385 -6.84 -11.75 5.80
C PHE A 385 -7.05 -13.26 5.74
N GLN A 386 -6.67 -13.95 4.65
CA GLN A 386 -6.69 -15.41 4.64
C GLN A 386 -5.73 -15.99 5.68
N ASP A 387 -4.49 -15.48 5.73
CA ASP A 387 -3.39 -16.07 6.51
C ASP A 387 -3.29 -15.55 7.96
N SER A 388 -3.78 -14.33 8.26
CA SER A 388 -3.44 -13.61 9.49
C SER A 388 -4.54 -12.65 9.97
N ALA A 389 -5.82 -12.93 9.72
CA ALA A 389 -6.92 -12.03 10.09
C ALA A 389 -7.18 -11.90 11.60
N ASN A 390 -6.84 -12.91 12.42
CA ASN A 390 -7.28 -12.99 13.82
C ASN A 390 -6.98 -11.73 14.65
N PRO A 391 -5.79 -11.10 14.56
CA PRO A 391 -5.53 -9.84 15.29
C PRO A 391 -6.52 -8.73 14.91
N THR A 392 -6.82 -8.58 13.62
CA THR A 392 -7.78 -7.59 13.14
C THR A 392 -9.20 -7.91 13.59
N ILE A 393 -9.63 -9.18 13.43
CA ILE A 393 -10.96 -9.62 13.88
C ILE A 393 -11.14 -9.38 15.38
N ASN A 394 -10.15 -9.74 16.19
CA ASN A 394 -10.19 -9.54 17.64
C ASN A 394 -10.38 -8.07 18.03
N ILE A 395 -9.73 -7.16 17.31
CA ILE A 395 -9.82 -5.71 17.56
C ILE A 395 -11.19 -5.18 17.15
N LEU A 396 -11.69 -5.56 15.96
CA LEU A 396 -12.99 -5.10 15.48
C LEU A 396 -14.14 -5.61 16.35
N ILE A 397 -14.12 -6.88 16.73
CA ILE A 397 -15.17 -7.49 17.57
C ILE A 397 -15.18 -6.92 18.99
N ALA A 398 -14.02 -6.53 19.52
CA ALA A 398 -13.94 -5.96 20.87
C ALA A 398 -14.57 -4.56 20.97
N ASP A 399 -14.80 -3.87 19.86
CA ASP A 399 -15.45 -2.56 19.83
C ASP A 399 -16.97 -2.70 19.59
N PRO A 400 -17.83 -2.44 20.60
CA PRO A 400 -19.28 -2.62 20.46
C PRO A 400 -19.94 -1.78 19.37
N ALA A 401 -19.33 -0.64 19.00
CA ALA A 401 -19.86 0.27 17.98
C ALA A 401 -19.66 -0.28 16.55
N ILE A 402 -18.62 -1.11 16.36
CA ILE A 402 -18.25 -1.63 15.05
C ILE A 402 -18.09 -3.15 14.99
N ASN A 403 -18.44 -3.89 16.06
CA ASN A 403 -18.24 -5.34 16.14
C ASN A 403 -18.84 -6.11 14.95
N TRP A 404 -19.96 -5.63 14.42
CA TRP A 404 -20.61 -6.12 13.20
C TRP A 404 -19.71 -6.13 11.96
N ARG A 405 -18.67 -5.29 11.89
CA ARG A 405 -17.62 -5.36 10.85
C ARG A 405 -16.78 -6.62 10.96
N GLY A 406 -16.53 -7.08 12.19
CA GLY A 406 -15.91 -8.37 12.43
C GLY A 406 -16.76 -9.51 11.88
N LEU A 407 -18.10 -9.43 12.00
CA LEU A 407 -19.02 -10.41 11.43
C LEU A 407 -18.94 -10.44 9.89
N GLU A 408 -19.06 -9.28 9.23
CA GLU A 408 -18.92 -9.17 7.77
C GLU A 408 -17.60 -9.78 7.28
N LEU A 409 -16.51 -9.45 7.98
CA LEU A 409 -15.17 -9.93 7.66
C LEU A 409 -15.05 -11.45 7.80
N LEU A 410 -15.60 -12.03 8.88
CA LEU A 410 -15.58 -13.47 9.12
C LEU A 410 -16.38 -14.23 8.05
N VAL A 411 -17.59 -13.77 7.74
CA VAL A 411 -18.43 -14.37 6.70
C VAL A 411 -17.74 -14.25 5.33
N SER A 412 -17.28 -13.06 4.95
CA SER A 412 -16.58 -12.85 3.67
C SER A 412 -15.33 -13.74 3.56
N ARG A 413 -14.56 -13.87 4.64
CA ARG A 413 -13.38 -14.74 4.68
C ARG A 413 -13.73 -16.22 4.53
N TYR A 414 -14.85 -16.66 5.08
CA TYR A 414 -15.31 -18.04 4.92
C TYR A 414 -15.61 -18.38 3.46
N PHE A 415 -16.27 -17.47 2.73
CA PHE A 415 -16.55 -17.63 1.30
C PHE A 415 -15.31 -17.43 0.40
N ARG A 416 -14.28 -16.73 0.87
CA ARG A 416 -13.04 -16.43 0.12
C ARG A 416 -11.86 -17.32 0.50
N ARG A 417 -12.07 -18.53 1.04
CA ARG A 417 -10.96 -19.45 1.30
C ARG A 417 -10.31 -19.81 -0.05
N GLY A 418 -8.98 -19.85 -0.13
CA GLY A 418 -8.21 -19.91 -1.39
C GLY A 418 -8.34 -21.20 -2.23
N GLY A 419 -9.50 -21.85 -2.21
CA GLY A 419 -9.89 -23.05 -2.94
C GLY A 419 -11.42 -23.16 -3.05
N ILE A 420 -11.93 -24.33 -3.44
CA ILE A 420 -13.39 -24.55 -3.47
C ILE A 420 -13.94 -24.49 -2.04
N SER A 421 -14.83 -23.54 -1.80
CA SER A 421 -15.51 -23.32 -0.53
C SER A 421 -16.95 -23.76 -0.68
N THR A 422 -17.35 -24.81 0.04
CA THR A 422 -18.73 -25.30 0.10
C THR A 422 -19.36 -24.90 1.43
N VAL A 423 -20.47 -24.19 1.36
CA VAL A 423 -21.25 -23.73 2.52
C VAL A 423 -22.61 -24.39 2.48
N SER A 424 -22.99 -25.12 3.52
CA SER A 424 -24.28 -25.81 3.59
C SER A 424 -25.23 -25.06 4.53
N LEU A 425 -26.29 -24.48 3.96
CA LEU A 425 -27.29 -23.71 4.69
C LEU A 425 -28.51 -24.57 5.00
N ALA A 426 -29.01 -24.50 6.24
CA ALA A 426 -30.36 -24.98 6.54
C ALA A 426 -31.40 -24.00 5.98
N ASP A 427 -32.40 -24.51 5.26
CA ASP A 427 -33.47 -23.66 4.74
C ASP A 427 -34.51 -23.34 5.83
N LYS A 428 -34.17 -22.40 6.71
CA LYS A 428 -35.06 -21.89 7.75
C LYS A 428 -35.74 -20.59 7.32
N ASN A 429 -37.04 -20.49 7.56
CA ASN A 429 -37.81 -19.26 7.34
C ASN A 429 -37.51 -18.23 8.45
N LEU A 430 -38.16 -17.06 8.37
CA LEU A 430 -37.98 -15.97 9.34
C LEU A 430 -38.51 -16.25 10.76
N MET A 431 -39.27 -17.34 10.92
CA MET A 431 -39.76 -17.84 12.21
C MET A 431 -38.87 -18.98 12.74
N GLY A 432 -37.74 -19.27 12.10
CA GLY A 432 -36.80 -20.34 12.51
C GLY A 432 -37.22 -21.75 12.06
N GLU A 433 -38.36 -21.90 11.39
CA GLU A 433 -38.89 -23.20 10.98
C GLU A 433 -38.20 -23.67 9.69
N LYS A 434 -37.81 -24.95 9.65
CA LYS A 434 -37.27 -25.57 8.44
C LYS A 434 -38.36 -25.72 7.38
N ARG A 435 -38.07 -25.28 6.16
CA ARG A 435 -38.94 -25.45 4.98
C ARG A 435 -38.72 -26.78 4.25
N GLN A 436 -37.49 -27.28 4.32
CA GLN A 436 -37.05 -28.53 3.69
C GLN A 436 -35.93 -29.16 4.52
N ASP A 437 -35.81 -30.49 4.44
CA ASP A 437 -34.80 -31.25 5.18
C ASP A 437 -33.42 -31.21 4.51
N GLU A 438 -33.39 -31.04 3.18
CA GLU A 438 -32.15 -30.91 2.40
C GLU A 438 -31.46 -29.56 2.67
N GLN A 439 -30.13 -29.60 2.82
CA GLN A 439 -29.31 -28.41 2.95
C GLN A 439 -29.03 -27.79 1.58
N LEU A 440 -29.01 -26.45 1.53
CA LEU A 440 -28.64 -25.69 0.34
C LEU A 440 -27.13 -25.49 0.32
N ASN A 441 -26.46 -26.08 -0.67
CA ASN A 441 -25.01 -25.98 -0.83
C ASN A 441 -24.61 -24.83 -1.76
N ILE A 442 -23.73 -23.97 -1.25
CA ILE A 442 -23.11 -22.88 -1.99
C ILE A 442 -21.64 -23.24 -2.20
N SER A 443 -21.28 -23.62 -3.43
CA SER A 443 -19.92 -23.99 -3.80
C SER A 443 -19.28 -22.90 -4.67
N LEU A 444 -18.21 -22.30 -4.18
CA LEU A 444 -17.52 -21.15 -4.76
C LEU A 444 -16.05 -21.45 -4.98
N SER A 445 -15.49 -21.02 -6.11
CA SER A 445 -14.10 -21.26 -6.51
C SER A 445 -13.32 -19.98 -6.85
N ARG A 446 -14.02 -18.84 -7.01
CA ARG A 446 -13.42 -17.54 -7.33
C ARG A 446 -14.16 -16.40 -6.65
N SER A 447 -13.44 -15.30 -6.42
CA SER A 447 -14.03 -14.04 -5.93
C SER A 447 -13.82 -12.90 -6.91
N LEU A 448 -14.83 -12.06 -7.08
CA LEU A 448 -14.77 -10.81 -7.84
C LEU A 448 -15.19 -9.64 -6.95
N GLU A 449 -14.60 -8.48 -7.18
CA GLU A 449 -14.97 -7.23 -6.52
C GLU A 449 -15.65 -6.32 -7.53
N GLN A 450 -16.71 -5.63 -7.12
CA GLN A 450 -17.36 -4.62 -7.94
C GLN A 450 -16.46 -3.39 -8.06
N THR A 451 -15.97 -3.11 -9.26
CA THR A 451 -15.10 -1.97 -9.55
C THR A 451 -15.77 -0.87 -10.38
N THR A 452 -16.98 -1.13 -10.91
CA THR A 452 -17.77 -0.18 -11.74
C THR A 452 -19.24 -0.12 -11.29
N PRO A 453 -19.94 1.03 -11.45
CA PRO A 453 -21.25 1.23 -10.83
C PRO A 453 -22.26 0.19 -11.34
N LEU A 454 -22.14 -0.10 -12.64
CA LEU A 454 -22.88 -1.12 -13.33
C LEU A 454 -21.93 -2.22 -13.78
N ILE A 455 -22.00 -3.38 -13.14
CA ILE A 455 -21.26 -4.56 -13.61
C ILE A 455 -21.95 -5.06 -14.87
N ASN A 456 -21.22 -5.09 -15.99
CA ASN A 456 -21.73 -5.65 -17.25
C ASN A 456 -21.06 -6.97 -17.62
N THR A 457 -20.04 -7.38 -16.85
CA THR A 457 -19.33 -8.63 -17.07
C THR A 457 -20.19 -9.82 -16.64
N PRO A 458 -20.30 -10.87 -17.46
CA PRO A 458 -20.99 -12.09 -17.06
C PRO A 458 -20.45 -12.71 -15.77
N ILE A 459 -21.35 -13.21 -14.94
CA ILE A 459 -21.04 -13.95 -13.71
C ILE A 459 -21.19 -15.43 -14.02
N LEU A 460 -20.09 -16.17 -13.91
CA LEU A 460 -20.03 -17.60 -14.17
C LEU A 460 -20.21 -18.42 -12.87
N PRO A 461 -20.60 -19.71 -12.94
CA PRO A 461 -20.83 -20.51 -11.74
C PRO A 461 -19.57 -20.62 -10.87
N GLY A 462 -19.74 -20.75 -9.56
CA GLY A 462 -18.66 -20.74 -8.56
C GLY A 462 -18.13 -19.35 -8.20
N THR A 463 -18.86 -18.27 -8.49
CA THR A 463 -18.38 -16.89 -8.26
C THR A 463 -18.97 -16.27 -6.99
N PHE A 464 -18.09 -15.77 -6.13
CA PHE A 464 -18.43 -14.89 -5.01
C PHE A 464 -18.17 -13.43 -5.40
N LEU A 465 -19.23 -12.62 -5.49
CA LEU A 465 -19.14 -11.21 -5.86
C LEU A 465 -19.30 -10.32 -4.62
N ILE A 466 -18.31 -9.48 -4.39
CA ILE A 466 -18.20 -8.54 -3.28
C ILE A 466 -18.61 -7.16 -3.79
N LEU A 467 -19.78 -6.71 -3.34
CA LEU A 467 -20.38 -5.48 -3.84
C LEU A 467 -19.75 -4.26 -3.18
N ARG A 468 -19.70 -3.16 -3.93
CA ARG A 468 -19.40 -1.85 -3.36
C ARG A 468 -20.58 -1.47 -2.47
N ARG A 469 -20.31 -0.98 -1.26
CA ARG A 469 -21.38 -0.50 -0.38
C ARG A 469 -22.20 0.59 -1.09
N GLY A 470 -23.50 0.35 -1.24
CA GLY A 470 -24.43 1.18 -2.00
C GLY A 470 -25.72 0.44 -2.37
N HIS A 471 -25.65 -0.89 -2.46
CA HIS A 471 -26.83 -1.74 -2.51
C HIS A 471 -27.37 -2.00 -1.09
N ALA A 472 -28.24 -1.13 -0.57
CA ALA A 472 -28.78 -1.25 0.80
C ALA A 472 -29.41 -2.62 1.15
N VAL A 473 -29.84 -3.36 0.12
CA VAL A 473 -30.49 -4.66 0.23
C VAL A 473 -29.52 -5.86 0.18
N ILE A 474 -28.28 -5.70 -0.29
CA ILE A 474 -27.35 -6.84 -0.48
C ILE A 474 -25.90 -6.45 -0.23
N ASP A 475 -25.19 -7.28 0.52
CA ASP A 475 -23.76 -7.12 0.78
C ASP A 475 -22.92 -7.98 -0.17
N PHE A 476 -23.35 -9.22 -0.39
CA PHE A 476 -22.65 -10.17 -1.27
C PHE A 476 -23.60 -10.91 -2.20
N ILE A 477 -23.04 -11.41 -3.30
CA ILE A 477 -23.70 -12.33 -4.21
C ILE A 477 -22.87 -13.60 -4.32
N ALA A 478 -23.50 -14.75 -4.18
CA ALA A 478 -22.88 -16.03 -4.44
C ALA A 478 -23.62 -16.74 -5.58
N TYR A 479 -22.90 -17.06 -6.66
CA TYR A 479 -23.42 -17.87 -7.76
C TYR A 479 -22.75 -19.24 -7.69
N SER A 480 -23.47 -20.23 -7.15
CA SER A 480 -22.93 -21.57 -6.83
C SER A 480 -22.58 -22.36 -8.09
N SER A 481 -21.54 -23.19 -8.04
CA SER A 481 -21.25 -24.19 -9.08
C SER A 481 -22.09 -25.48 -8.93
N GLU A 482 -22.73 -25.67 -7.77
CA GLU A 482 -23.61 -26.81 -7.50
C GLU A 482 -25.06 -26.55 -7.93
N ASN A 483 -25.90 -27.60 -7.87
CA ASN A 483 -27.36 -27.52 -8.06
C ASN A 483 -27.81 -26.81 -9.35
N ARG A 484 -27.10 -27.08 -10.46
CA ARG A 484 -27.34 -26.46 -11.78
C ARG A 484 -27.15 -24.93 -11.77
N GLY A 485 -26.38 -24.36 -10.85
CA GLY A 485 -26.10 -22.93 -10.78
C GLY A 485 -27.24 -22.13 -10.14
N GLU A 486 -27.20 -22.02 -8.81
CA GLU A 486 -28.14 -21.24 -7.99
C GLU A 486 -27.54 -19.89 -7.57
N LEU A 487 -28.39 -18.86 -7.51
CA LEU A 487 -28.00 -17.49 -7.18
C LEU A 487 -28.48 -17.12 -5.77
N PHE A 488 -27.55 -16.67 -4.93
CA PHE A 488 -27.81 -16.27 -3.55
C PHE A 488 -27.48 -14.78 -3.39
N PHE A 489 -28.49 -14.01 -3.00
CA PHE A 489 -28.32 -12.65 -2.49
C PHE A 489 -28.10 -12.74 -0.98
N ILE A 490 -26.99 -12.21 -0.48
CA ILE A 490 -26.59 -12.34 0.93
C ILE A 490 -26.56 -10.94 1.56
N GLN A 491 -27.27 -10.81 2.68
CA GLN A 491 -27.26 -9.61 3.52
C GLN A 491 -26.83 -9.96 4.93
N ILE A 492 -25.94 -9.16 5.51
CA ILE A 492 -25.36 -9.35 6.84
C ILE A 492 -25.72 -8.15 7.71
N SER A 493 -26.27 -8.41 8.89
CA SER A 493 -26.71 -7.35 9.79
C SER A 493 -26.62 -7.76 11.25
N LYS A 494 -26.23 -6.81 12.11
CA LYS A 494 -26.36 -6.96 13.58
C LYS A 494 -27.82 -6.91 14.05
N SER A 495 -28.66 -6.15 13.34
CA SER A 495 -30.08 -6.02 13.61
C SER A 495 -30.85 -7.23 13.07
N SER A 496 -31.95 -7.58 13.74
CA SER A 496 -32.91 -8.58 13.23
C SER A 496 -33.48 -8.16 11.88
N TYR A 497 -33.96 -9.12 11.10
CA TYR A 497 -34.55 -8.84 9.78
C TYR A 497 -35.71 -7.84 9.87
N THR A 498 -36.49 -7.86 10.95
CA THR A 498 -37.58 -6.89 11.16
C THR A 498 -37.06 -5.47 11.33
N ALA A 499 -36.04 -5.29 12.16
CA ALA A 499 -35.51 -3.97 12.52
C ALA A 499 -34.57 -3.39 11.45
N HIS A 500 -34.00 -4.23 10.59
CA HIS A 500 -33.19 -3.78 9.47
C HIS A 500 -33.98 -2.83 8.55
N GLU A 501 -33.34 -1.89 7.86
CA GLU A 501 -34.09 -0.93 7.02
C GLU A 501 -34.54 -1.57 5.71
N SER A 502 -33.64 -2.31 5.05
CA SER A 502 -33.94 -2.99 3.79
C SER A 502 -34.52 -4.39 4.00
N LYS A 503 -35.28 -4.87 3.02
CA LYS A 503 -35.96 -6.17 2.96
C LYS A 503 -35.75 -6.81 1.60
N VAL A 504 -36.06 -8.11 1.47
CA VAL A 504 -36.03 -8.82 0.17
C VAL A 504 -36.88 -8.13 -0.91
N THR A 505 -37.94 -7.42 -0.53
CA THR A 505 -38.79 -6.65 -1.45
C THR A 505 -38.06 -5.49 -2.12
N ASP A 506 -36.97 -5.02 -1.54
CA ASP A 506 -36.15 -3.93 -2.08
C ASP A 506 -35.23 -4.40 -3.22
N LEU A 507 -35.20 -5.70 -3.54
CA LEU A 507 -34.59 -6.19 -4.79
C LEU A 507 -35.25 -5.63 -6.05
N LYS A 508 -36.46 -5.06 -5.93
CA LYS A 508 -37.13 -4.31 -7.01
C LYS A 508 -36.49 -2.95 -7.30
N ASN A 509 -35.71 -2.40 -6.36
CA ASN A 509 -35.09 -1.09 -6.51
C ASN A 509 -34.04 -1.16 -7.61
N LYS A 510 -33.83 -0.03 -8.29
CA LYS A 510 -32.89 0.03 -9.42
C LYS A 510 -31.45 -0.03 -8.93
N VAL A 511 -30.60 -0.69 -9.71
CA VAL A 511 -29.14 -0.61 -9.53
C VAL A 511 -28.67 0.81 -9.83
N GLN A 512 -27.74 1.32 -9.04
CA GLN A 512 -27.13 2.64 -9.28
C GLN A 512 -26.50 2.69 -10.68
N GLY A 513 -26.80 3.74 -11.45
CA GLY A 513 -26.32 3.88 -12.83
C GLY A 513 -27.02 2.95 -13.85
N GLY A 514 -28.06 2.22 -13.44
CA GLY A 514 -28.80 1.29 -14.30
C GLY A 514 -30.31 1.51 -14.32
N ASN A 515 -30.97 0.93 -15.32
CA ASN A 515 -32.43 0.96 -15.47
C ASN A 515 -33.14 -0.32 -15.00
N LYS A 516 -32.37 -1.34 -14.62
CA LYS A 516 -32.88 -2.64 -14.16
C LYS A 516 -32.97 -2.66 -12.64
N SER A 517 -33.93 -3.41 -12.11
CA SER A 517 -33.94 -3.75 -10.68
C SER A 517 -32.70 -4.55 -10.29
N VAL A 518 -32.37 -4.59 -9.00
CA VAL A 518 -31.26 -5.40 -8.46
C VAL A 518 -31.43 -6.87 -8.87
N LEU A 519 -32.64 -7.41 -8.74
CA LEU A 519 -32.95 -8.78 -9.17
C LEU A 519 -32.68 -8.99 -10.67
N GLU A 520 -33.25 -8.12 -11.53
CA GLU A 520 -33.11 -8.18 -12.98
C GLU A 520 -31.66 -8.06 -13.45
N HIS A 521 -30.89 -7.20 -12.79
CA HIS A 521 -29.52 -6.93 -13.14
C HIS A 521 -28.67 -8.19 -12.93
N TYR A 522 -28.62 -8.72 -11.71
CA TYR A 522 -27.73 -9.83 -11.37
C TYR A 522 -28.18 -11.17 -11.95
N MET A 523 -29.50 -11.44 -12.04
CA MET A 523 -29.98 -12.62 -12.79
C MET A 523 -29.61 -12.55 -14.27
N GLY A 524 -29.61 -11.34 -14.85
CA GLY A 524 -29.26 -11.12 -16.24
C GLY A 524 -27.77 -11.29 -16.57
N LEU A 525 -26.89 -11.18 -15.56
CA LEU A 525 -25.45 -11.38 -15.70
C LEU A 525 -25.04 -12.85 -15.55
N CYS A 526 -25.85 -13.69 -14.89
CA CYS A 526 -25.49 -15.08 -14.63
C CYS A 526 -25.56 -15.92 -15.93
N GLN A 527 -24.42 -16.54 -16.27
CA GLN A 527 -24.29 -17.43 -17.41
C GLN A 527 -23.88 -18.83 -16.96
N THR A 528 -24.29 -19.84 -17.73
CA THR A 528 -23.74 -21.19 -17.63
C THR A 528 -22.32 -21.24 -18.22
N GLU A 529 -21.59 -22.32 -17.99
CA GLU A 529 -20.19 -22.46 -18.49
C GLU A 529 -20.07 -22.37 -20.02
N ASP A 530 -21.12 -22.74 -20.76
CA ASP A 530 -21.22 -22.61 -22.22
C ASP A 530 -21.64 -21.19 -22.68
N GLY A 531 -21.66 -20.21 -21.77
CA GLY A 531 -21.95 -18.80 -22.06
C GLY A 531 -23.44 -18.47 -22.26
N LYS A 532 -24.35 -19.42 -22.07
CA LYS A 532 -25.81 -19.18 -22.17
C LYS A 532 -26.34 -18.51 -20.91
N LYS A 533 -27.41 -17.74 -21.03
CA LYS A 533 -28.08 -17.14 -19.87
C LYS A 533 -28.69 -18.22 -18.98
N ARG A 534 -28.38 -18.19 -17.69
CA ARG A 534 -28.88 -19.17 -16.73
C ARG A 534 -30.35 -18.97 -16.37
N PHE A 535 -30.75 -17.73 -16.16
CA PHE A 535 -32.08 -17.39 -15.68
C PHE A 535 -32.94 -16.83 -16.83
N PRO A 536 -34.25 -17.13 -16.84
CA PRO A 536 -35.17 -16.47 -17.76
C PRO A 536 -35.23 -14.97 -17.46
N LYS A 537 -35.67 -14.19 -18.44
CA LYS A 537 -35.92 -12.76 -18.24
C LYS A 537 -36.95 -12.57 -17.13
N VAL A 538 -36.60 -11.77 -16.12
CA VAL A 538 -37.49 -11.41 -15.02
C VAL A 538 -38.72 -10.72 -15.57
N GLN A 539 -39.90 -11.13 -15.09
CA GLN A 539 -41.19 -10.59 -15.47
C GLN A 539 -41.72 -9.66 -14.37
N ALA A 540 -42.64 -8.75 -14.72
CA ALA A 540 -43.26 -7.85 -13.73
C ALA A 540 -43.91 -8.61 -12.56
N LYS A 541 -44.46 -9.81 -12.80
CA LYS A 541 -45.03 -10.68 -11.77
C LYS A 541 -43.98 -11.17 -10.76
N ASP A 542 -42.72 -11.34 -11.17
CA ASP A 542 -41.66 -11.80 -10.28
C ASP A 542 -41.29 -10.67 -9.31
N ILE A 543 -41.22 -9.43 -9.81
CA ILE A 543 -41.00 -8.22 -9.01
C ILE A 543 -42.16 -7.97 -8.03
N ASN A 544 -43.41 -8.11 -8.50
CA ASN A 544 -44.59 -7.89 -7.66
C ASN A 544 -44.76 -8.95 -6.56
N ASN A 545 -44.14 -10.13 -6.70
CA ASN A 545 -44.27 -11.25 -5.76
C ASN A 545 -43.09 -11.41 -4.80
N LEU A 546 -42.12 -10.48 -4.77
CA LEU A 546 -40.92 -10.57 -3.92
C LEU A 546 -41.23 -10.78 -2.42
N SER A 547 -42.39 -10.34 -1.93
CA SER A 547 -42.82 -10.54 -0.53
C SER A 547 -43.31 -11.96 -0.24
N LYS A 548 -43.50 -12.81 -1.26
CA LYS A 548 -44.02 -14.17 -1.14
C LYS A 548 -43.08 -15.22 -1.72
N LYS A 549 -42.41 -14.93 -2.85
CA LYS A 549 -41.60 -15.90 -3.58
C LYS A 549 -40.54 -15.22 -4.47
N LEU A 550 -39.38 -15.87 -4.59
CA LEU A 550 -38.32 -15.53 -5.54
C LEU A 550 -38.37 -16.45 -6.78
N PRO A 551 -37.78 -16.03 -7.92
CA PRO A 551 -37.63 -16.90 -9.08
C PRO A 551 -36.93 -18.22 -8.75
N LYS A 552 -37.22 -19.28 -9.52
CA LYS A 552 -36.66 -20.62 -9.28
C LYS A 552 -35.12 -20.60 -9.36
N GLY A 553 -34.46 -21.12 -8.32
CA GLY A 553 -33.00 -21.14 -8.20
C GLY A 553 -32.38 -19.81 -7.76
N VAL A 554 -33.20 -18.90 -7.22
CA VAL A 554 -32.78 -17.63 -6.63
C VAL A 554 -33.20 -17.60 -5.16
N TYR A 555 -32.25 -17.28 -4.28
CA TYR A 555 -32.46 -17.26 -2.84
C TYR A 555 -31.98 -15.94 -2.24
N TYR A 556 -32.57 -15.58 -1.11
CA TYR A 556 -32.15 -14.44 -0.29
C TYR A 556 -31.79 -14.94 1.10
N VAL A 557 -30.55 -14.71 1.51
CA VAL A 557 -29.98 -15.16 2.78
C VAL A 557 -29.76 -13.95 3.67
N PHE A 558 -30.34 -13.97 4.86
CA PHE A 558 -30.15 -12.94 5.88
C PHE A 558 -29.38 -13.52 7.06
N ILE A 559 -28.15 -13.03 7.25
CA ILE A 559 -27.23 -13.48 8.29
C ILE A 559 -27.23 -12.46 9.41
N THR A 560 -27.52 -12.88 10.64
CA THR A 560 -27.56 -11.99 11.80
C THR A 560 -27.10 -12.65 13.08
N THR A 561 -26.53 -11.85 13.99
CA THR A 561 -26.23 -12.27 15.37
C THR A 561 -27.41 -12.00 16.31
N SER A 562 -28.46 -11.33 15.85
CA SER A 562 -29.67 -11.14 16.64
C SER A 562 -30.41 -12.46 16.80
N ASN A 563 -30.67 -12.87 18.04
CA ASN A 563 -31.50 -14.05 18.34
C ASN A 563 -33.02 -13.76 18.28
N SER A 564 -33.42 -12.58 17.76
CA SER A 564 -34.81 -12.17 17.72
C SER A 564 -35.52 -12.78 16.51
N GLU A 565 -36.26 -13.86 16.75
CA GLU A 565 -37.19 -14.43 15.76
C GLU A 565 -38.37 -13.50 15.48
N ILE A 566 -38.88 -13.59 14.25
CA ILE A 566 -40.06 -12.83 13.85
C ILE A 566 -41.30 -13.49 14.44
N ARG A 567 -42.07 -12.72 15.22
CA ARG A 567 -43.39 -13.17 15.72
C ARG A 567 -44.36 -13.41 14.58
N SER A 568 -45.26 -14.38 14.75
CA SER A 568 -46.30 -14.74 13.78
C SER A 568 -47.26 -13.61 13.40
N THR A 569 -47.29 -12.51 14.14
CA THR A 569 -48.10 -11.31 13.86
C THR A 569 -47.41 -10.29 12.96
N ASN A 570 -46.12 -10.46 12.67
CA ASN A 570 -45.35 -9.54 11.85
C ASN A 570 -45.72 -9.68 10.36
N THR A 571 -45.86 -8.55 9.68
CA THR A 571 -46.22 -8.49 8.26
C THR A 571 -45.15 -9.12 7.35
N ASN A 572 -43.89 -9.13 7.78
CA ASN A 572 -42.76 -9.63 7.00
C ASN A 572 -42.54 -11.15 7.14
N LYS A 573 -43.29 -11.86 7.98
CA LYS A 573 -43.03 -13.27 8.32
C LYS A 573 -43.01 -14.21 7.10
N ASN A 574 -43.76 -13.88 6.06
CA ASN A 574 -43.91 -14.69 4.85
C ASN A 574 -42.87 -14.33 3.77
N HIS A 575 -41.96 -13.39 4.04
CA HIS A 575 -40.92 -13.04 3.09
C HIS A 575 -40.06 -14.29 2.77
N PRO A 576 -39.72 -14.53 1.49
CA PRO A 576 -38.96 -15.72 1.06
C PRO A 576 -37.47 -15.58 1.40
N VAL A 577 -37.16 -15.53 2.69
CA VAL A 577 -35.80 -15.33 3.23
C VAL A 577 -35.35 -16.59 3.93
N ILE A 578 -34.08 -16.95 3.72
CA ILE A 578 -33.35 -17.95 4.51
C ILE A 578 -32.70 -17.20 5.67
N LEU A 579 -33.15 -17.49 6.89
CA LEU A 579 -32.62 -16.89 8.09
C LEU A 579 -31.44 -17.71 8.62
N VAL A 580 -30.29 -17.07 8.79
CA VAL A 580 -29.09 -17.66 9.40
C VAL A 580 -28.77 -16.86 10.66
N GLN A 581 -29.09 -17.44 11.82
CA GLN A 581 -28.91 -16.79 13.13
C GLN A 581 -28.53 -17.82 14.21
N GLY A 582 -28.09 -17.34 15.39
CA GLY A 582 -27.67 -18.20 16.48
C GLY A 582 -26.59 -19.20 16.04
N ASP A 583 -26.75 -20.48 16.38
CA ASP A 583 -25.78 -21.52 16.01
C ASP A 583 -25.76 -21.84 14.50
N ASP A 584 -26.78 -21.45 13.73
CA ASP A 584 -26.75 -21.64 12.26
C ASP A 584 -25.68 -20.76 11.60
N VAL A 585 -25.24 -19.67 12.25
CA VAL A 585 -24.13 -18.83 11.75
C VAL A 585 -22.83 -19.63 11.60
N LYS A 586 -22.68 -20.73 12.35
CA LYS A 586 -21.59 -21.69 12.18
C LYS A 586 -21.48 -22.23 10.75
N SER A 587 -22.60 -22.33 10.01
CA SER A 587 -22.58 -22.77 8.61
C SER A 587 -21.80 -21.82 7.71
N VAL A 588 -21.84 -20.50 7.99
CA VAL A 588 -21.24 -19.44 7.16
C VAL A 588 -19.92 -18.89 7.74
N MET A 589 -19.46 -19.43 8.86
CA MET A 589 -18.21 -19.02 9.54
C MET A 589 -17.33 -20.20 9.98
N GLY A 590 -17.86 -21.43 9.93
CA GLY A 590 -17.18 -22.64 10.41
C GLY A 590 -16.84 -22.58 11.90
N SER A 591 -15.73 -23.23 12.27
CA SER A 591 -15.23 -23.28 13.65
C SER A 591 -14.88 -21.90 14.24
N GLU A 592 -14.76 -20.86 13.43
CA GLU A 592 -14.51 -19.49 13.93
C GLU A 592 -15.74 -18.94 14.66
N TRP A 593 -16.95 -19.42 14.36
CA TRP A 593 -18.15 -19.05 15.12
C TRP A 593 -18.02 -19.38 16.61
N ASP A 594 -17.52 -20.58 16.93
CA ASP A 594 -17.39 -21.02 18.33
C ASP A 594 -16.42 -20.13 19.14
N LEU A 595 -15.44 -19.50 18.47
CA LEU A 595 -14.47 -18.60 19.10
C LEU A 595 -15.04 -17.20 19.39
N TYR A 596 -16.04 -16.78 18.63
CA TYR A 596 -16.49 -15.38 18.60
C TYR A 596 -17.95 -15.17 19.01
N LYS A 597 -18.78 -16.21 19.06
CA LYS A 597 -20.22 -16.10 19.32
C LYS A 597 -20.57 -15.36 20.60
N GLU A 598 -19.80 -15.55 21.68
CA GLU A 598 -20.02 -14.87 22.97
C GLU A 598 -19.67 -13.38 22.96
N LYS A 599 -19.02 -12.89 21.88
CA LYS A 599 -18.64 -11.48 21.72
C LYS A 599 -19.59 -10.69 20.81
N PHE A 600 -20.57 -11.37 20.20
CA PHE A 600 -21.60 -10.78 19.35
C PHE A 600 -22.92 -10.67 20.10
#